data_AF-A0A3C7W3Y6-F1
#
_entry.id   AF-A0A3C7W3Y6-F1
#
_cell.length_a   1.000
_cell.length_b   1.000
_cell.length_c   1.000
_cell.angle_alpha   90.00
_cell.angle_beta   90.00
_cell.angle_gamma   90.00
#
_symmetry.space_group_name_H-M   'P 1'
#
loop_
_entity.id
_entity.type
_entity.pdbx_description
1 polymer ?
#
loop_
_entity_poly.entity_id
_entity_poly.type
_entity_poly.pdbx_seq_one_letter_code
_entity_poly.pdbx_strand_id
1 'polypeptide(L)'
;MMVALIEGLELHNVTLVCQDWGGLLGLTIPPAMPERFERLIVMNTAIAVGESPGEGFEAWKAYAASQPDMDIAALMKRATPILTDAEANAYAAPFPDVSYKAGVRRFPELVMVSPDMEGAELSRRAQAWWAEEWQGESFMAVGMADPVLGPQQMARLRAGIRNCPPAMEIEEGGHFVQEWGEPIARAALAAFGS
;
A
#
# COMPACT_ATOMS: atom_id res chain seq x y z
N MET A 1 -15.34 -5.42 -5.56
CA MET A 1 -15.14 -4.28 -6.49
C MET A 1 -13.87 -4.42 -7.29
N MET A 2 -12.67 -4.56 -6.69
CA MET A 2 -11.41 -4.69 -7.45
C MET A 2 -11.34 -5.94 -8.35
N VAL A 3 -11.76 -7.10 -7.84
CA VAL A 3 -11.90 -8.34 -8.65
C VAL A 3 -12.79 -8.11 -9.88
N ALA A 4 -13.98 -7.55 -9.68
CA ALA A 4 -14.90 -7.24 -10.77
C ALA A 4 -14.34 -6.24 -11.79
N LEU A 5 -13.48 -5.31 -11.38
CA LEU A 5 -12.79 -4.40 -12.30
C LEU A 5 -11.79 -5.15 -13.18
N ILE A 6 -11.00 -6.04 -12.59
CA ILE A 6 -10.01 -6.87 -13.31
C ILE A 6 -10.72 -7.78 -14.32
N GLU A 7 -11.80 -8.44 -13.90
CA GLU A 7 -12.61 -9.31 -14.75
C GLU A 7 -13.33 -8.51 -15.84
N GLY A 8 -13.95 -7.39 -15.48
CA GLY A 8 -14.74 -6.58 -16.42
C GLY A 8 -13.92 -5.87 -17.48
N LEU A 9 -12.64 -5.59 -17.21
CA LEU A 9 -11.68 -5.06 -18.19
C LEU A 9 -10.84 -6.16 -18.87
N GLU A 10 -11.08 -7.43 -18.51
CA GLU A 10 -10.31 -8.58 -18.99
C GLU A 10 -8.78 -8.36 -18.87
N LEU A 11 -8.31 -7.89 -17.72
CA LEU A 11 -6.88 -7.61 -17.54
C LEU A 11 -6.09 -8.93 -17.43
N HIS A 12 -4.99 -8.98 -18.18
CA HIS A 12 -4.01 -10.06 -18.21
C HIS A 12 -2.59 -9.48 -18.19
N ASN A 13 -1.60 -10.28 -17.84
CA ASN A 13 -0.18 -9.90 -17.77
C ASN A 13 0.04 -8.69 -16.85
N VAL A 14 -0.67 -8.67 -15.72
CA VAL A 14 -0.71 -7.54 -14.81
C VAL A 14 0.60 -7.47 -14.01
N THR A 15 1.23 -6.30 -14.05
CA THR A 15 2.16 -5.86 -13.00
C THR A 15 1.34 -5.18 -11.91
N LEU A 16 1.16 -5.85 -10.76
CA LEU A 16 0.49 -5.22 -9.62
C LEU A 16 1.42 -4.15 -9.03
N VAL A 17 0.99 -2.89 -9.04
CA VAL A 17 1.69 -1.79 -8.37
C VAL A 17 0.87 -1.36 -7.16
N CYS A 18 1.43 -1.46 -5.95
CA CYS A 18 0.65 -1.24 -4.73
C CYS A 18 1.43 -0.53 -3.60
N GLN A 19 0.68 0.19 -2.76
CA GLN A 19 1.13 0.97 -1.60
C GLN A 19 -0.06 1.15 -0.65
N ASP A 20 0.17 1.25 0.66
CA ASP A 20 -0.83 1.39 1.72
C ASP A 20 -2.05 0.44 1.52
N TRP A 21 -3.28 0.93 1.60
CA TRP A 21 -4.48 0.13 1.41
C TRP A 21 -4.57 -0.53 0.02
N GLY A 22 -3.92 0.06 -0.97
CA GLY A 22 -3.76 -0.57 -2.29
C GLY A 22 -3.01 -1.90 -2.20
N GLY A 23 -2.05 -2.03 -1.27
CA GLY A 23 -1.39 -3.30 -0.98
C GLY A 23 -2.17 -4.20 -0.02
N LEU A 24 -2.80 -3.66 1.03
CA LEU A 24 -3.63 -4.47 1.95
C LEU A 24 -4.73 -5.21 1.19
N LEU A 25 -5.36 -4.55 0.22
CA LEU A 25 -6.36 -5.16 -0.67
C LEU A 25 -5.69 -5.90 -1.82
N GLY A 26 -4.80 -5.24 -2.55
CA GLY A 26 -4.22 -5.76 -3.80
C GLY A 26 -3.46 -7.06 -3.62
N LEU A 27 -2.71 -7.21 -2.53
CA LEU A 27 -1.96 -8.44 -2.25
C LEU A 27 -2.87 -9.63 -1.92
N THR A 28 -4.17 -9.42 -1.66
CA THR A 28 -5.12 -10.52 -1.44
C THR A 28 -5.77 -11.04 -2.73
N ILE A 29 -5.53 -10.38 -3.87
CA ILE A 29 -6.21 -10.69 -5.13
C ILE A 29 -5.51 -11.81 -5.94
N PRO A 30 -4.18 -11.78 -6.16
CA PRO A 30 -3.49 -12.79 -6.97
C PRO A 30 -3.78 -14.25 -6.59
N PRO A 31 -3.92 -14.64 -5.30
CA PRO A 31 -4.27 -16.02 -4.94
C PRO A 31 -5.59 -16.53 -5.56
N ALA A 32 -6.52 -15.64 -5.91
CA ALA A 32 -7.82 -16.01 -6.49
C ALA A 32 -7.83 -16.07 -8.03
N MET A 33 -6.81 -15.51 -8.69
CA MET A 33 -6.70 -15.44 -10.16
C MET A 33 -5.22 -15.35 -10.59
N PRO A 34 -4.39 -16.31 -10.16
CA PRO A 34 -2.93 -16.21 -10.25
C PRO A 34 -2.43 -16.06 -11.69
N GLU A 35 -3.15 -16.61 -12.66
CA GLU A 35 -2.83 -16.55 -14.08
C GLU A 35 -2.89 -15.14 -14.69
N ARG A 36 -3.48 -14.16 -13.99
CA ARG A 36 -3.59 -12.77 -14.47
C ARG A 36 -2.41 -11.89 -14.08
N PHE A 37 -1.58 -12.32 -13.12
CA PHE A 37 -0.53 -11.52 -12.53
C PHE A 37 0.86 -12.08 -12.87
N GLU A 38 1.70 -11.26 -13.47
CA GLU A 38 3.07 -11.64 -13.84
C GLU A 38 4.12 -11.00 -12.95
N ARG A 39 3.87 -9.78 -12.45
CA ARG A 39 4.85 -9.00 -11.70
C ARG A 39 4.24 -8.24 -10.54
N LEU A 40 5.10 -7.86 -9.60
CA LEU A 40 4.78 -7.06 -8.43
C LEU A 40 5.76 -5.88 -8.30
N ILE A 41 5.24 -4.66 -8.19
CA ILE A 41 5.96 -3.50 -7.66
C ILE A 41 5.29 -3.13 -6.34
N VAL A 42 5.97 -3.42 -5.23
CA VAL A 42 5.43 -3.19 -3.88
C VAL A 42 6.16 -2.04 -3.19
N MET A 43 5.38 -1.07 -2.74
CA MET A 43 5.81 0.09 -1.95
C MET A 43 5.19 0.04 -0.56
N ASN A 44 5.58 0.94 0.36
CA ASN A 44 5.19 0.99 1.78
C ASN A 44 3.76 0.47 2.05
N THR A 45 3.66 -0.79 2.48
CA THR A 45 2.39 -1.50 2.66
C THR A 45 2.56 -2.69 3.62
N ALA A 46 1.48 -3.42 3.89
CA ALA A 46 1.49 -4.69 4.60
C ALA A 46 0.47 -5.68 4.03
N ILE A 47 0.59 -6.95 4.45
CA ILE A 47 -0.52 -7.92 4.43
C ILE A 47 -1.07 -7.95 5.87
N ALA A 48 -2.26 -7.40 6.08
CA ALA A 48 -2.83 -7.21 7.42
C ALA A 48 -3.41 -8.52 7.98
N VAL A 49 -2.56 -9.34 8.61
CA VAL A 49 -2.91 -10.70 9.09
C VAL A 49 -3.63 -10.74 10.44
N GLY A 50 -4.10 -9.60 10.94
CA GLY A 50 -4.75 -9.49 12.25
C GLY A 50 -3.80 -9.09 13.37
N GLU A 51 -2.73 -8.35 13.05
CA GLU A 51 -1.77 -7.80 14.00
C GLU A 51 -1.55 -6.32 13.67
N SER A 52 -1.39 -5.48 14.70
CA SER A 52 -1.09 -4.07 14.50
C SER A 52 0.28 -3.89 13.80
N PRO A 53 0.40 -2.98 12.81
CA PRO A 53 1.69 -2.62 12.22
C PRO A 53 2.68 -2.02 13.23
N GLY A 54 2.19 -1.48 14.36
CA GLY A 54 2.99 -0.92 15.45
C GLY A 54 2.47 0.44 15.94
N GLU A 55 3.22 1.05 16.87
CA GLU A 55 2.83 2.30 17.53
C GLU A 55 2.58 3.46 16.56
N GLY A 56 3.35 3.55 15.46
CA GLY A 56 3.14 4.56 14.42
C GLY A 56 1.76 4.47 13.76
N PHE A 57 1.26 3.25 13.53
CA PHE A 57 -0.08 3.03 13.02
C PHE A 57 -1.16 3.38 14.05
N GLU A 58 -0.98 2.97 15.30
CA GLU A 58 -1.94 3.30 16.36
C GLU A 58 -2.04 4.82 16.58
N ALA A 59 -0.92 5.54 16.51
CA ALA A 59 -0.89 7.00 16.56
C ALA A 59 -1.61 7.62 15.35
N TRP A 60 -1.38 7.10 14.13
CA TRP A 60 -2.11 7.52 12.93
C TRP A 60 -3.62 7.29 13.06
N LYS A 61 -4.03 6.10 13.51
CA LYS A 61 -5.43 5.73 13.71
C LYS A 61 -6.12 6.66 14.71
N ALA A 62 -5.49 6.89 15.87
CA ALA A 62 -5.99 7.81 16.88
C ALA A 62 -6.08 9.26 16.36
N TYR A 63 -5.06 9.72 15.63
CA TYR A 63 -5.09 11.02 14.98
C TYR A 63 -6.26 11.13 14.01
N ALA A 64 -6.45 10.15 13.12
CA ALA A 64 -7.54 10.16 12.15
C ALA A 64 -8.92 10.17 12.81
N ALA A 65 -9.11 9.39 13.87
CA ALA A 65 -10.35 9.39 14.65
C ALA A 65 -10.63 10.75 15.33
N SER A 66 -9.59 11.51 15.69
CA SER A 66 -9.71 12.85 16.26
C SER A 66 -10.06 13.95 15.26
N GLN A 67 -10.06 13.66 13.95
CA GLN A 67 -10.28 14.61 12.87
C GLN A 67 -11.54 14.27 12.04
N PRO A 68 -12.77 14.53 12.54
CA PRO A 68 -14.02 14.22 11.82
C PRO A 68 -14.10 14.88 10.43
N ASP A 69 -13.53 16.07 10.29
CA ASP A 69 -13.39 16.79 9.03
C ASP A 69 -11.90 17.04 8.71
N MET A 70 -11.16 15.94 8.54
CA MET A 70 -9.74 15.98 8.23
C MET A 70 -9.43 16.88 7.02
N ASP A 71 -8.53 17.83 7.22
CA ASP A 71 -7.97 18.64 6.13
C ASP A 71 -6.96 17.79 5.34
N ILE A 72 -7.37 17.39 4.14
CA ILE A 72 -6.59 16.48 3.29
C ILE A 72 -5.36 17.19 2.72
N ALA A 73 -5.48 18.45 2.29
CA ALA A 73 -4.32 19.18 1.76
C ALA A 73 -3.28 19.40 2.87
N ALA A 74 -3.71 19.79 4.06
CA ALA A 74 -2.80 19.96 5.20
C ALA A 74 -2.17 18.63 5.64
N LEU A 75 -2.93 17.53 5.64
CA LEU A 75 -2.40 16.19 5.89
C LEU A 75 -1.29 15.85 4.88
N MET A 76 -1.58 15.99 3.59
CA MET A 76 -0.63 15.62 2.53
C MET A 76 0.64 16.46 2.58
N LYS A 77 0.56 17.77 2.83
CA LYS A 77 1.75 18.62 3.02
C LYS A 77 2.59 18.20 4.22
N ARG A 78 1.95 17.75 5.30
CA ARG A 78 2.67 17.26 6.49
C ARG A 78 3.32 15.92 6.25
N ALA A 79 2.63 15.00 5.56
CA ALA A 79 3.09 13.64 5.31
C ALA A 79 4.12 13.56 4.16
N THR A 80 4.01 14.44 3.18
CA THR A 80 4.88 14.48 1.99
C THR A 80 5.33 15.93 1.73
N PRO A 81 6.40 16.38 2.40
CA PRO A 81 6.82 17.78 2.36
C PRO A 81 7.27 18.31 1.00
N ILE A 82 7.52 17.42 0.02
CA ILE A 82 7.93 17.80 -1.34
C ILE A 82 6.76 18.32 -2.19
N LEU A 83 5.52 18.10 -1.74
CA LEU A 83 4.33 18.55 -2.47
C LEU A 83 4.24 20.08 -2.52
N THR A 84 3.96 20.57 -3.72
CA THR A 84 3.49 21.94 -3.93
C THR A 84 2.07 22.12 -3.38
N ASP A 85 1.64 23.38 -3.23
CA ASP A 85 0.26 23.69 -2.84
C ASP A 85 -0.75 23.16 -3.87
N ALA A 86 -0.40 23.18 -5.15
CA ALA A 86 -1.28 22.68 -6.21
C ALA A 86 -1.49 21.17 -6.11
N GLU A 87 -0.42 20.40 -5.85
CA GLU A 87 -0.51 18.94 -5.69
C GLU A 87 -1.25 18.57 -4.41
N ALA A 88 -0.98 19.24 -3.28
CA ALA A 88 -1.72 19.02 -2.04
C ALA A 88 -3.23 19.30 -2.21
N ASN A 89 -3.59 20.36 -2.95
CA ASN A 89 -4.99 20.67 -3.27
C ASN A 89 -5.62 19.65 -4.23
N ALA A 90 -4.83 19.00 -5.09
CA ALA A 90 -5.33 17.92 -5.94
C ALA A 90 -5.82 16.71 -5.11
N TYR A 91 -5.16 16.40 -4.00
CA TYR A 91 -5.62 15.38 -3.05
C TYR A 91 -6.90 15.77 -2.31
N ALA A 92 -7.11 17.07 -2.04
CA ALA A 92 -8.32 17.57 -1.40
C ALA A 92 -9.51 17.69 -2.36
N ALA A 93 -9.26 17.81 -3.68
CA ALA A 93 -10.27 18.05 -4.70
C ALA A 93 -11.48 17.07 -4.69
N PRO A 94 -11.32 15.77 -4.40
CA PRO A 94 -12.45 14.83 -4.31
C PRO A 94 -13.39 15.06 -3.11
N PHE A 95 -13.03 15.94 -2.17
CA PHE A 95 -13.75 16.13 -0.91
C PHE A 95 -14.22 17.58 -0.73
N PRO A 96 -15.25 18.04 -1.48
CA PRO A 96 -15.78 19.39 -1.36
C PRO A 96 -16.23 19.75 0.06
N ASP A 97 -16.73 18.75 0.80
CA ASP A 97 -17.12 18.89 2.20
C ASP A 97 -17.02 17.55 2.96
N VAL A 98 -17.30 17.59 4.27
CA VAL A 98 -17.21 16.45 5.20
C VAL A 98 -18.09 15.24 4.84
N SER A 99 -19.18 15.45 4.09
CA SER A 99 -20.09 14.37 3.66
C SER A 99 -19.42 13.41 2.67
N TYR A 100 -18.39 13.87 1.95
CA TYR A 100 -17.59 13.07 1.02
C TYR A 100 -16.47 12.28 1.71
N LYS A 101 -16.19 12.54 3.00
CA LYS A 101 -15.03 11.99 3.73
C LYS A 101 -15.35 10.74 4.56
N ALA A 102 -16.49 10.09 4.33
CA ALA A 102 -16.86 8.89 5.09
C ALA A 102 -15.84 7.75 4.91
N GLY A 103 -15.36 7.53 3.67
CA GLY A 103 -14.30 6.55 3.40
C GLY A 103 -12.97 6.91 4.08
N VAL A 104 -12.55 8.18 3.98
CA VAL A 104 -11.33 8.69 4.64
C VAL A 104 -11.35 8.40 6.14
N ARG A 105 -12.48 8.70 6.80
CA ARG A 105 -12.65 8.41 8.23
C ARG A 105 -12.61 6.93 8.56
N ARG A 106 -13.15 6.09 7.67
CA ARG A 106 -13.38 4.67 7.97
C ARG A 106 -12.15 3.80 7.72
N PHE A 107 -11.31 4.14 6.75
CA PHE A 107 -10.17 3.32 6.35
C PHE A 107 -9.23 2.96 7.52
N PRO A 108 -8.75 3.89 8.36
CA PRO A 108 -7.90 3.53 9.49
C PRO A 108 -8.56 2.56 10.50
N GLU A 109 -9.88 2.61 10.64
CA GLU A 109 -10.64 1.71 11.51
C GLU A 109 -10.78 0.29 10.96
N LEU A 110 -10.58 0.10 9.66
CA LEU A 110 -10.74 -1.19 9.00
C LEU A 110 -9.44 -2.00 8.90
N VAL A 111 -8.28 -1.41 9.24
CA VAL A 111 -7.02 -2.17 9.22
C VAL A 111 -7.11 -3.30 10.24
N MET A 112 -6.84 -4.52 9.80
CA MET A 112 -6.96 -5.73 10.61
C MET A 112 -5.86 -5.79 11.67
N VAL A 113 -6.10 -5.18 12.82
CA VAL A 113 -5.18 -5.13 13.98
C VAL A 113 -5.41 -6.23 15.01
N SER A 114 -6.45 -7.06 14.84
CA SER A 114 -6.68 -8.25 15.67
C SER A 114 -7.09 -9.47 14.83
N PRO A 115 -6.84 -10.71 15.31
CA PRO A 115 -6.98 -11.93 14.50
C PRO A 115 -8.38 -12.20 13.95
N ASP A 116 -9.41 -11.77 14.68
CA ASP A 116 -10.83 -12.02 14.38
C ASP A 116 -11.47 -10.92 13.50
N MET A 117 -10.70 -9.89 13.12
CA MET A 117 -11.23 -8.84 12.23
C MET A 117 -11.53 -9.41 10.84
N GLU A 118 -12.63 -8.93 10.26
CA GLU A 118 -12.99 -9.26 8.89
C GLU A 118 -11.83 -8.97 7.94
N GLY A 119 -11.51 -9.93 7.07
CA GLY A 119 -10.37 -9.84 6.15
C GLY A 119 -9.07 -10.46 6.66
N ALA A 120 -8.86 -10.61 7.98
CA ALA A 120 -7.59 -11.13 8.51
C ALA A 120 -7.29 -12.56 8.01
N GLU A 121 -8.31 -13.42 7.94
CA GLU A 121 -8.17 -14.78 7.42
C GLU A 121 -7.88 -14.82 5.91
N LEU A 122 -8.45 -13.89 5.15
CA LEU A 122 -8.11 -13.75 3.73
C LEU A 122 -6.65 -13.29 3.57
N SER A 123 -6.21 -12.33 4.38
CA SER A 123 -4.83 -11.86 4.40
C SER A 123 -3.84 -12.94 4.80
N ARG A 124 -4.16 -13.82 5.76
CA ARG A 124 -3.31 -14.98 6.13
C ARG A 124 -3.16 -15.97 4.97
N ARG A 125 -4.26 -16.29 4.27
CA ARG A 125 -4.18 -17.13 3.07
C ARG A 125 -3.34 -16.48 1.96
N ALA A 126 -3.48 -15.18 1.76
CA ALA A 126 -2.66 -14.45 0.80
C ALA A 126 -1.17 -14.48 1.19
N GLN A 127 -0.85 -14.27 2.48
CA GLN A 127 0.52 -14.35 2.97
C GLN A 127 1.15 -15.72 2.68
N ALA A 128 0.43 -16.82 2.92
CA ALA A 128 0.92 -18.15 2.60
C ALA A 128 1.18 -18.33 1.10
N TRP A 129 0.24 -17.88 0.26
CA TRP A 129 0.37 -17.95 -1.19
C TRP A 129 1.58 -17.16 -1.72
N TRP A 130 1.83 -15.94 -1.21
CA TRP A 130 3.02 -15.15 -1.58
C TRP A 130 4.33 -15.83 -1.19
N ALA A 131 4.34 -16.58 -0.09
CA ALA A 131 5.52 -17.28 0.39
C ALA A 131 5.78 -18.59 -0.38
N GLU A 132 4.73 -19.29 -0.77
CA GLU A 132 4.82 -20.66 -1.27
C GLU A 132 4.59 -20.79 -2.78
N GLU A 133 3.66 -20.04 -3.34
CA GLU A 133 3.12 -20.27 -4.68
C GLU A 133 3.54 -19.21 -5.71
N TRP A 134 3.76 -17.96 -5.31
CA TRP A 134 4.15 -16.88 -6.23
C TRP A 134 5.41 -17.24 -7.04
N GLN A 135 5.31 -17.13 -8.37
CA GLN A 135 6.42 -17.38 -9.31
C GLN A 135 6.81 -16.15 -10.14
N GLY A 136 6.06 -15.05 -10.04
CA GLY A 136 6.31 -13.86 -10.85
C GLY A 136 7.49 -13.03 -10.34
N GLU A 137 7.80 -11.98 -11.09
CA GLU A 137 8.91 -11.08 -10.77
C GLU A 137 8.48 -10.04 -9.74
N SER A 138 9.37 -9.72 -8.79
CA SER A 138 9.04 -8.76 -7.72
C SER A 138 10.09 -7.64 -7.68
N PHE A 139 9.61 -6.43 -7.48
CA PHE A 139 10.41 -5.25 -7.18
C PHE A 139 9.82 -4.57 -5.95
N MET A 140 10.67 -4.18 -5.00
CA MET A 140 10.26 -3.50 -3.78
C MET A 140 10.99 -2.17 -3.67
N ALA A 141 10.25 -1.12 -3.33
CA ALA A 141 10.82 0.17 -2.94
C ALA A 141 10.27 0.62 -1.59
N VAL A 142 11.11 1.25 -0.78
CA VAL A 142 10.76 1.65 0.59
C VAL A 142 11.11 3.11 0.80
N GLY A 143 10.11 3.91 1.16
CA GLY A 143 10.31 5.23 1.75
C GLY A 143 10.84 5.08 3.17
N MET A 144 12.10 5.45 3.39
CA MET A 144 12.80 5.20 4.65
C MET A 144 12.33 6.12 5.78
N ALA A 145 11.71 7.25 5.44
CA ALA A 145 11.18 8.23 6.39
C ALA A 145 9.72 7.95 6.80
N ASP A 146 9.11 6.84 6.36
CA ASP A 146 7.75 6.46 6.75
C ASP A 146 7.69 6.01 8.23
N PRO A 147 6.95 6.72 9.10
CA PRO A 147 6.84 6.37 10.52
C PRO A 147 5.81 5.27 10.80
N VAL A 148 5.08 4.78 9.79
CA VAL A 148 3.99 3.80 9.93
C VAL A 148 4.36 2.46 9.29
N LEU A 149 4.62 2.44 7.98
CA LEU A 149 4.93 1.22 7.21
C LEU A 149 6.34 1.28 6.62
N GLY A 150 7.28 1.75 7.44
CA GLY A 150 8.67 1.98 7.06
C GLY A 150 9.55 0.71 6.98
N PRO A 151 10.88 0.87 7.14
CA PRO A 151 11.85 -0.19 6.83
C PRO A 151 11.61 -1.52 7.57
N GLN A 152 11.19 -1.45 8.83
CA GLN A 152 10.94 -2.66 9.62
C GLN A 152 9.76 -3.48 9.07
N GLN A 153 8.64 -2.82 8.78
CA GLN A 153 7.43 -3.45 8.25
C GLN A 153 7.70 -4.00 6.85
N MET A 154 8.37 -3.22 6.00
CA MET A 154 8.70 -3.63 4.64
C MET A 154 9.72 -4.77 4.60
N ALA A 155 10.69 -4.81 5.52
CA ALA A 155 11.60 -5.95 5.65
C ALA A 155 10.86 -7.26 6.02
N ARG A 156 9.85 -7.17 6.91
CA ARG A 156 8.99 -8.33 7.23
C ARG A 156 8.17 -8.76 6.03
N LEU A 157 7.56 -7.81 5.31
CA LEU A 157 6.81 -8.11 4.09
C LEU A 157 7.68 -8.79 3.04
N ARG A 158 8.89 -8.25 2.79
CA ARG A 158 9.87 -8.80 1.86
C ARG A 158 10.20 -10.26 2.18
N ALA A 159 10.43 -10.58 3.45
CA ALA A 159 10.75 -11.94 3.88
C ALA A 159 9.61 -12.93 3.62
N GLY A 160 8.36 -12.45 3.54
CA GLY A 160 7.17 -13.25 3.23
C GLY A 160 6.83 -13.36 1.75
N ILE A 161 7.52 -12.63 0.85
CA ILE A 161 7.30 -12.71 -0.59
C ILE A 161 8.41 -13.57 -1.21
N ARG A 162 8.03 -14.69 -1.82
CA ARG A 162 8.95 -15.63 -2.45
C ARG A 162 9.83 -14.92 -3.47
N ASN A 163 11.15 -15.12 -3.35
CA ASN A 163 12.17 -14.56 -4.24
C ASN A 163 12.18 -13.01 -4.34
N CYS A 164 11.60 -12.28 -3.38
CA CYS A 164 11.65 -10.82 -3.43
C CYS A 164 13.10 -10.30 -3.23
N PRO A 165 13.66 -9.54 -4.20
CA PRO A 165 15.01 -9.03 -4.11
C PRO A 165 15.14 -8.00 -2.97
N PRO A 166 16.37 -7.58 -2.60
CA PRO A 166 16.58 -6.42 -1.73
C PRO A 166 15.79 -5.21 -2.22
N ALA A 167 15.22 -4.46 -1.27
CA ALA A 167 14.44 -3.28 -1.59
C ALA A 167 15.33 -2.13 -2.09
N MET A 168 14.79 -1.33 -3.00
CA MET A 168 15.30 0.01 -3.29
C MET A 168 14.93 0.95 -2.14
N GLU A 169 15.92 1.50 -1.46
CA GLU A 169 15.72 2.44 -0.36
C GLU A 169 15.63 3.87 -0.89
N ILE A 170 14.57 4.58 -0.52
CA ILE A 170 14.34 5.99 -0.86
C ILE A 170 14.48 6.78 0.44
N GLU A 171 15.69 7.27 0.69
CA GLU A 171 16.08 7.89 1.97
C GLU A 171 15.16 9.05 2.38
N GLU A 172 14.86 9.96 1.46
CA GLU A 172 13.98 11.10 1.71
C GLU A 172 12.48 10.73 1.60
N GLY A 173 12.17 9.53 1.11
CA GLY A 173 10.82 9.08 0.82
C GLY A 173 10.03 8.80 2.10
N GLY A 174 8.87 9.42 2.21
CA GLY A 174 7.90 9.14 3.28
C GLY A 174 6.95 7.99 2.95
N HIS A 175 5.80 7.97 3.63
CA HIS A 175 4.76 6.96 3.43
C HIS A 175 4.24 6.91 1.98
N PHE A 176 3.96 8.08 1.40
CA PHE A 176 3.56 8.23 0.00
C PHE A 176 4.80 8.27 -0.92
N VAL A 177 5.53 7.16 -0.95
CA VAL A 177 6.82 7.07 -1.66
C VAL A 177 6.69 7.27 -3.18
N GLN A 178 5.49 7.18 -3.73
CA GLN A 178 5.19 7.47 -5.14
C GLN A 178 5.49 8.92 -5.54
N GLU A 179 5.54 9.85 -4.58
CA GLU A 179 5.96 11.23 -4.82
C GLU A 179 7.47 11.34 -5.14
N TRP A 180 8.24 10.29 -4.84
CA TRP A 180 9.61 10.03 -5.32
C TRP A 180 9.61 8.89 -6.37
N GLY A 181 8.52 8.72 -7.10
CA GLY A 181 8.23 7.51 -7.86
C GLY A 181 8.96 7.36 -9.20
N GLU A 182 9.48 8.44 -9.79
CA GLU A 182 10.16 8.35 -11.08
C GLU A 182 11.37 7.39 -11.04
N PRO A 183 12.33 7.52 -10.09
CA PRO A 183 13.41 6.55 -9.94
C PRO A 183 12.93 5.13 -9.70
N ILE A 184 11.85 4.95 -8.92
CA ILE A 184 11.27 3.65 -8.59
C ILE A 184 10.79 2.95 -9.86
N ALA A 185 10.00 3.65 -10.68
CA ALA A 185 9.47 3.11 -11.92
C ALA A 185 10.59 2.72 -12.90
N ARG A 186 11.62 3.58 -13.05
CA ARG A 186 12.77 3.32 -13.91
C ARG A 186 13.56 2.10 -13.44
N ALA A 187 13.82 1.99 -12.14
CA ALA A 187 14.56 0.88 -11.56
C ALA A 187 13.78 -0.43 -11.66
N ALA A 188 12.46 -0.40 -11.45
CA ALA A 188 11.60 -1.57 -11.58
C ALA A 188 11.60 -2.10 -13.01
N LEU A 189 11.42 -1.22 -14.02
CA LEU A 189 11.47 -1.62 -15.43
C LEU A 189 12.83 -2.22 -15.81
N ALA A 190 13.92 -1.59 -15.38
CA ALA A 190 15.27 -2.13 -15.60
C ALA A 190 15.47 -3.50 -14.93
N ALA A 191 14.94 -3.71 -13.73
CA ALA A 191 15.01 -4.99 -13.02
C ALA A 191 14.23 -6.10 -13.73
N PHE A 192 13.10 -5.78 -14.36
CA PHE A 192 12.30 -6.72 -15.15
C PHE A 192 12.78 -6.89 -16.59
N GLY A 193 13.84 -6.19 -17.00
CA GLY A 193 14.39 -6.26 -18.35
C GLY A 193 13.48 -5.65 -19.43
N SER A 194 12.66 -4.66 -19.07
CA SER A 194 11.67 -4.00 -19.94
C SER A 194 11.96 -2.52 -20.18
#